data_AF-A0A0G0T8S4-F1
#
_entry.id   AF-A0A0G0T8S4-F1
#
_cell.length_a   1.000
_cell.length_b   1.000
_cell.length_c   1.000
_cell.angle_alpha   90.00
_cell.angle_beta   90.00
_cell.angle_gamma   90.00
#
_symmetry.space_group_name_H-M   'P 1'
#
loop_
_entity.id
_entity.type
_entity.pdbx_description
1 polymer ?
#
loop_
_entity_poly.entity_id
_entity_poly.type
_entity_poly.pdbx_seq_one_letter_code
_entity_poly.pdbx_strand_id
1 'polypeptide(L)' 'MIIQINSHDALGKLSIVKNYLSVLQSDTSLTDSQKKYIGPAYQATEELIALIKELAMKAKNSQ' A
#
# COMPACT_ATOMS: atom_id res chain seq x y z
N MET A 1 6.25 -8.06 22.67
CA MET A 1 5.75 -9.00 21.64
C MET A 1 6.03 -8.37 20.28
N ILE A 2 6.83 -9.02 19.44
CA ILE A 2 7.05 -8.54 18.06
C ILE A 2 5.96 -9.17 17.20
N ILE A 3 5.07 -8.35 16.65
CA ILE A 3 4.07 -8.84 15.69
C ILE A 3 4.82 -9.13 14.38
N GLN A 4 5.02 -10.41 14.09
CA GLN A 4 5.54 -10.83 12.78
C GLN A 4 4.41 -10.73 11.76
N ILE A 5 4.48 -9.72 10.91
CA ILE A 5 3.56 -9.57 9.78
C ILE A 5 4.05 -10.48 8.66
N ASN A 6 3.21 -11.40 8.19
CA ASN A 6 3.50 -12.18 6.99
C ASN A 6 3.54 -11.25 5.77
N SER A 7 4.71 -11.14 5.14
CA SER A 7 4.92 -10.20 4.03
C SER A 7 4.02 -10.47 2.82
N HIS A 8 3.68 -11.73 2.54
CA HIS A 8 2.79 -12.08 1.42
C HIS A 8 1.36 -11.59 1.67
N ASP A 9 0.82 -11.85 2.87
CA ASP A 9 -0.52 -11.40 3.26
C ASP A 9 -0.62 -9.86 3.33
N ALA A 10 0.40 -9.19 3.87
CA ALA A 10 0.45 -7.73 3.91
C ALA A 10 0.50 -7.12 2.50
N LEU A 11 1.32 -7.66 1.60
CA LEU A 11 1.38 -7.22 0.21
C LEU A 11 0.05 -7.43 -0.52
N GLY A 12 -0.62 -8.56 -0.28
CA GLY A 12 -1.95 -8.83 -0.83
C GLY A 12 -2.98 -7.77 -0.41
N LYS A 13 -3.07 -7.48 0.89
CA LYS A 13 -3.98 -6.46 1.44
C LYS A 13 -3.67 -5.07 0.93
N LEU A 14 -2.40 -4.67 0.89
CA LEU A 14 -1.99 -3.36 0.39
C LEU A 14 -2.25 -3.22 -1.12
N SER A 15 -2.11 -4.30 -1.90
CA SER A 15 -2.44 -4.30 -3.33
C SER A 15 -3.93 -4.03 -3.57
N ILE A 16 -4.81 -4.61 -2.73
CA ILE A 16 -6.26 -4.32 -2.77
C ILE A 16 -6.52 -2.84 -2.46
N VAL A 17 -5.92 -2.31 -1.39
CA VAL A 17 -6.06 -0.89 -1.00
C VAL A 17 -5.58 0.03 -2.12
N LYS A 18 -4.41 -0.24 -2.71
CA LYS A 18 -3.87 0.50 -3.85
C LYS A 18 -4.84 0.53 -5.03
N ASN A 19 -5.44 -0.62 -5.36
CA ASN A 19 -6.41 -0.70 -6.45
C ASN A 19 -7.65 0.14 -6.19
N TYR A 20 -8.22 0.10 -4.98
CA TYR A 20 -9.36 0.95 -4.64
C TYR A 20 -9.02 2.44 -4.70
N LEU A 21 -7.85 2.83 -4.19
CA LEU A 21 -7.40 4.22 -4.28
C LEU A 21 -7.19 4.67 -5.73
N SER A 22 -6.67 3.81 -6.60
CA SER A 22 -6.53 4.09 -8.04
C SER A 22 -7.89 4.33 -8.73
N VAL A 23 -8.89 3.50 -8.42
CA VAL A 23 -10.27 3.70 -8.90
C VAL A 23 -10.83 5.04 -8.41
N LEU A 24 -10.64 5.35 -7.13
CA LEU A 24 -11.11 6.62 -6.55
C LEU A 24 -10.38 7.85 -7.12
N GLN A 25 -9.10 7.76 -7.50
CA GLN A 25 -8.40 8.86 -8.19
C GLN A 25 -9.02 9.19 -9.55
N SER A 26 -9.57 8.18 -10.21
CA SER A 26 -10.19 8.31 -11.54
C SER A 26 -11.67 8.68 -11.46
N ASP A 27 -12.26 8.73 -10.26
CA ASP A 27 -13.66 9.02 -10.05
C ASP A 27 -13.94 10.54 -10.14
N THR A 28 -14.69 10.94 -11.16
CA THR A 28 -15.06 12.33 -11.42
C THR A 28 -16.18 12.84 -10.51
N SER A 29 -16.92 11.95 -9.84
CA SER A 29 -18.05 12.28 -8.97
C SER A 29 -17.63 12.78 -7.58
N LEU A 30 -16.37 12.54 -7.20
CA LEU A 30 -15.84 12.97 -5.91
C LEU A 30 -15.57 14.47 -5.85
N THR A 31 -15.85 15.05 -4.69
CA THR A 31 -15.54 16.46 -4.39
C THR A 31 -14.03 16.68 -4.26
N ASP A 32 -13.58 17.93 -4.44
CA ASP A 32 -12.16 18.29 -4.29
C ASP A 32 -11.61 17.98 -2.89
N SER A 33 -12.44 18.16 -1.86
CA SER A 33 -12.06 17.84 -0.48
C SER A 33 -11.85 16.34 -0.26
N GLN A 34 -12.62 15.47 -0.92
CA GLN A 34 -12.43 14.02 -0.89
C GLN A 34 -11.17 13.62 -1.70
N LYS A 35 -10.99 14.18 -2.89
CA LYS A 35 -9.82 13.93 -3.76
C LYS A 35 -8.49 14.29 -3.10
N LYS A 36 -8.49 15.33 -2.26
CA LYS A 36 -7.32 15.78 -1.49
C LYS A 36 -6.63 14.67 -0.69
N TYR A 37 -7.37 13.69 -0.18
CA TYR A 37 -6.82 12.61 0.67
C TYR A 37 -6.44 11.36 -0.10
N ILE A 38 -7.00 11.15 -1.30
CA ILE A 38 -6.80 9.92 -2.07
C ILE A 38 -5.37 9.83 -2.61
N GLY A 39 -4.84 10.92 -3.16
CA GLY A 39 -3.45 10.96 -3.67
C GLY A 39 -2.40 10.61 -2.61
N PRO A 40 -2.39 11.30 -1.46
CA PRO A 40 -1.48 10.98 -0.36
C PRO A 40 -1.63 9.54 0.15
N ALA A 41 -2.87 9.03 0.29
CA ALA A 41 -3.10 7.65 0.71
C ALA A 41 -2.56 6.62 -0.31
N TYR A 42 -2.72 6.90 -1.60
CA TYR A 42 -2.19 6.06 -2.67
C TYR A 42 -0.66 6.01 -2.60
N GLN A 43 0.00 7.16 -2.46
CA GLN A 43 1.45 7.24 -2.35
C GLN A 43 1.98 6.52 -1.10
N ALA A 44 1.37 6.73 0.06
CA ALA A 44 1.75 6.03 1.30
C ALA A 44 1.61 4.50 1.14
N THR A 45 0.58 4.04 0.42
CA THR A 45 0.39 2.61 0.13
C THR A 45 1.51 2.06 -0.77
N GLU A 46 1.92 2.79 -1.81
CA GLU A 46 3.06 2.43 -2.67
C GLU A 46 4.37 2.32 -1.87
N GLU A 47 4.65 3.30 -1.01
CA GLU A 47 5.85 3.34 -0.17
C GLU A 47 5.88 2.15 0.80
N LEU A 48 4.74 1.81 1.42
CA LEU A 48 4.62 0.62 2.29
C LEU A 48 4.83 -0.68 1.53
N ILE A 49 4.30 -0.81 0.32
CA ILE A 49 4.52 -1.99 -0.54
C ILE A 49 6.00 -2.14 -0.86
N ALA A 50 6.67 -1.04 -1.23
CA ALA A 50 8.11 -1.04 -1.53
C ALA A 50 8.92 -1.49 -0.30
N LEU A 51 8.65 -0.89 0.86
CA LEU A 51 9.33 -1.23 2.11
C LEU A 51 9.18 -2.71 2.49
N ILE A 52 7.96 -3.25 2.40
CA ILE A 52 7.71 -4.66 2.74
C ILE A 52 8.43 -5.60 1.76
N LYS A 53 8.47 -5.26 0.46
CA LYS A 53 9.24 -6.04 -0.54
C LYS A 53 10.73 -6.04 -0.21
N GLU A 54 11.30 -4.89 0.13
CA GLU A 54 12.72 -4.78 0.52
C GLU A 54 13.04 -5.60 1.77
N LEU A 55 12.20 -5.52 2.81
CA LEU A 55 12.37 -6.29 4.03
C LEU A 55 12.29 -7.80 3.78
N ALA A 56 11.34 -8.24 2.95
CA ALA A 56 11.20 -9.64 2.56
C ALA A 56 12.42 -10.15 1.76
N MET A 57 12.97 -9.33 0.85
CA MET A 57 14.20 -9.67 0.11
C MET A 57 15.41 -9.79 1.03
N LYS A 58 15.58 -8.84 1.97
CA LYS A 58 16.68 -8.88 2.95
C LYS A 58 16.61 -10.12 3.84
N ALA A 59 15.42 -10.52 4.26
CA ALA A 59 15.21 -11.74 5.04
C ALA A 59 15.62 -13.01 4.26
N LYS A 60 15.35 -13.06 2.95
CA LYS A 60 15.71 -14.19 2.08
C LYS A 60 17.22 -14.29 1.81
N ASN A 61 17.93 -13.16 1.74
CA ASN A 61 19.38 -13.12 1.46
C ASN A 61 20.25 -13.32 2.72
N SER A 62 19.64 -13.35 3.91
CA SER A 62 20.33 -13.54 5.19
C SER A 62 20.26 -15.00 5.70
N GLN A 63 19.73 -15.91 4.88
CA GLN A 63 19.68 -17.36 5.09
C GLN A 63 20.66 -18.04 4.13
#